data_AF-A0A257CRT3-F1
#
_entry.id   AF-A0A257CRT3-F1
#
_cell.length_a   1.000
_cell.length_b   1.000
_cell.length_c   1.000
_cell.angle_alpha   90.00
_cell.angle_beta   90.00
_cell.angle_gamma   90.00
#
_symmetry.space_group_name_H-M   'P 1'
#
loop_
_entity.id
_entity.type
_entity.pdbx_description
1 polymer ?
#
loop_
_entity_poly.entity_id
_entity_poly.type
_entity_poly.pdbx_seq_one_letter_code
_entity_poly.pdbx_strand_id
1 'polypeptide(L)'
;MNEPQGKGKFAVSSGPVNRRTATPTQRTAPKTQAPVVLNRLKAAQAKHRLGSGLAQRLAPGASGGHTPARARMSLIVQSMGCTVSGVGLFVGAIQNAWPVIGVSAAALLGLGTWTWRSYRQQHASAAEVETKLAALIDPADLQRLDSVLEQVAKESGPTTVELLVQFKETLIRCVALASGQQSQGLLASEDSLFIRESVRRYVPDSLQAYLKVPQAERESRVIDDGKTASALLHAQIALIAEQLQQHEARLTQLAGEALLQQQRFLAAKTQSTRV
;
A
#
# COMPACT_ATOMS: atom_id res chain seq x y z
N MET A 1 58.50 -70.91 50.04
CA MET A 1 58.61 -71.51 48.70
C MET A 1 57.40 -71.06 47.88
N ASN A 2 57.65 -70.24 46.85
CA ASN A 2 56.88 -69.98 45.62
C ASN A 2 55.36 -69.71 45.65
N GLU A 3 54.98 -68.50 45.22
CA GLU A 3 53.72 -68.22 44.51
C GLU A 3 53.64 -69.02 43.19
N PRO A 4 52.43 -69.14 42.60
CA PRO A 4 52.20 -68.29 41.42
C PRO A 4 50.78 -67.66 41.36
N GLN A 5 50.78 -66.33 41.17
CA GLN A 5 50.17 -65.57 40.08
C GLN A 5 48.80 -66.01 39.49
N GLY A 6 47.88 -65.05 39.39
CA GLY A 6 46.76 -65.17 38.43
C GLY A 6 45.69 -64.08 38.46
N LYS A 7 46.09 -62.82 38.21
CA LYS A 7 45.24 -61.64 37.99
C LYS A 7 44.05 -61.88 37.04
N GLY A 8 42.88 -61.31 37.38
CA GLY A 8 41.77 -61.09 36.46
C GLY A 8 40.84 -59.96 36.92
N LYS A 9 41.34 -58.71 36.99
CA LYS A 9 40.49 -57.53 37.20
C LYS A 9 39.94 -57.07 35.86
N PHE A 10 38.71 -57.47 35.53
CA PHE A 10 37.95 -56.87 34.44
C PHE A 10 37.42 -55.50 34.89
N ALA A 11 37.93 -54.43 34.28
CA ALA A 11 37.32 -53.10 34.38
C ALA A 11 36.47 -52.88 33.11
N VAL A 12 35.16 -53.01 33.24
CA VAL A 12 34.20 -52.64 32.18
C VAL A 12 33.98 -51.13 32.29
N SER A 13 34.64 -50.36 31.42
CA SER A 13 34.27 -48.95 31.24
C SER A 13 33.06 -48.88 30.31
N SER A 14 31.91 -48.44 30.84
CA SER A 14 30.75 -48.05 30.03
C SER A 14 31.09 -46.76 29.27
N GLY A 15 31.63 -46.91 28.08
CA GLY A 15 31.95 -45.80 27.19
C GLY A 15 32.10 -46.33 25.77
N PRO A 16 31.55 -45.63 24.75
CA PRO A 16 31.58 -46.11 23.39
C PRO A 16 33.03 -46.20 22.87
N VAL A 17 33.45 -47.42 22.54
CA VAL A 17 34.72 -47.74 21.87
C VAL A 17 34.59 -47.42 20.38
N ASN A 18 34.49 -46.13 20.06
CA ASN A 18 34.68 -45.63 18.70
C ASN A 18 35.08 -44.15 18.72
N ARG A 19 36.40 -43.90 18.71
CA ARG A 19 36.99 -42.54 18.68
C ARG A 19 37.08 -41.92 17.28
N ARG A 20 36.65 -42.63 16.22
CA ARG A 20 36.77 -42.14 14.83
C ARG A 20 35.50 -41.48 14.26
N THR A 21 34.39 -41.47 14.99
CA THR A 21 33.11 -40.89 14.54
C THR A 21 32.50 -39.88 15.52
N ALA A 22 33.25 -39.42 16.51
CA ALA A 22 32.84 -38.28 17.32
C ALA A 22 33.18 -36.97 16.58
N THR A 23 32.36 -36.61 15.60
CA THR A 23 32.24 -35.21 15.19
C THR A 23 31.96 -34.40 16.46
N PRO A 24 32.76 -33.39 16.81
CA PRO A 24 32.41 -32.53 17.92
C PRO A 24 31.06 -31.91 17.56
N THR A 25 30.03 -32.25 18.33
CA THR A 25 28.77 -31.52 18.35
C THR A 25 29.10 -30.11 18.82
N GLN A 26 29.53 -29.26 17.89
CA GLN A 26 29.47 -27.82 18.02
C GLN A 26 27.98 -27.51 18.12
N ARG A 27 27.48 -27.56 19.36
CA ARG A 27 26.27 -26.88 19.78
C ARG A 27 26.54 -25.42 19.50
N THR A 28 26.22 -25.01 18.27
CA THR A 28 26.25 -23.64 17.83
C THR A 28 25.34 -22.91 18.80
N ALA A 29 25.94 -22.16 19.72
CA ALA A 29 25.23 -21.13 20.45
C ALA A 29 24.41 -20.35 19.41
N PRO A 30 23.14 -20.03 19.68
CA PRO A 30 22.31 -19.33 18.72
C PRO A 30 23.08 -18.07 18.31
N LYS A 31 23.47 -17.99 17.02
CA LYS A 31 24.18 -16.85 16.46
C LYS A 31 23.38 -15.62 16.86
N THR A 32 23.90 -14.85 17.81
CA THR A 32 23.30 -13.63 18.30
C THR A 32 23.13 -12.76 17.06
N GLN A 33 21.90 -12.66 16.57
CA GLN A 33 21.62 -12.01 15.31
C GLN A 33 22.15 -10.58 15.43
N ALA A 34 22.96 -10.16 14.46
CA ALA A 34 23.50 -8.80 14.47
C ALA A 34 22.35 -7.80 14.64
N PRO A 35 22.49 -6.77 15.49
CA PRO A 35 21.40 -5.84 15.82
C PRO A 35 20.77 -5.20 14.57
N VAL A 36 21.55 -5.07 13.50
CA VAL A 36 21.09 -4.61 12.18
C VAL A 36 20.03 -5.52 11.56
N VAL A 37 20.17 -6.84 11.67
CA VAL A 37 19.21 -7.82 11.11
C VAL A 37 17.90 -7.79 11.90
N LEU A 38 17.98 -7.72 13.23
CA LEU A 38 16.80 -7.57 14.10
C LEU A 38 16.04 -6.29 13.80
N ASN A 39 16.74 -5.17 13.60
CA ASN A 39 16.12 -3.90 13.23
C ASN A 39 15.44 -3.96 11.85
N ARG A 40 16.06 -4.64 10.87
CA ARG A 40 15.45 -4.87 9.55
C ARG A 40 14.21 -5.75 9.62
N LEU A 41 14.23 -6.80 10.44
CA LEU A 41 13.07 -7.68 10.64
C LEU A 41 11.91 -6.93 11.31
N LYS A 42 12.18 -6.14 12.35
CA LYS A 42 11.17 -5.30 12.99
C LYS A 42 10.57 -4.28 12.02
N ALA A 43 11.40 -3.65 11.18
CA ALA A 43 10.93 -2.73 10.15
C ALA A 43 10.08 -3.42 9.07
N ALA A 44 10.50 -4.60 8.60
CA ALA A 44 9.72 -5.38 7.66
C ALA A 44 8.36 -5.80 8.27
N GLN A 45 8.36 -6.26 9.52
CA GLN A 45 7.12 -6.64 10.22
C GLN A 45 6.18 -5.45 10.42
N ALA A 46 6.69 -4.28 10.80
CA ALA A 46 5.88 -3.07 10.94
C ALA A 46 5.24 -2.67 9.61
N LYS A 47 6.01 -2.70 8.51
CA LYS A 47 5.50 -2.46 7.15
C LYS A 47 4.43 -3.48 6.75
N HIS A 48 4.64 -4.75 7.05
CA HIS A 48 3.64 -5.79 6.78
C HIS A 48 2.34 -5.57 7.56
N ARG A 49 2.40 -5.07 8.79
CA ARG A 49 1.21 -4.78 9.61
C ARG A 49 0.46 -3.53 9.17
N LEU A 50 1.16 -2.48 8.73
CA LEU A 50 0.56 -1.23 8.26
C LEU A 50 0.11 -1.26 6.79
N GLY A 51 0.53 -2.27 6.03
CA GLY A 51 0.32 -2.33 4.58
C GLY A 51 1.19 -1.32 3.80
N SER A 52 0.83 -1.05 2.55
CA SER A 52 1.54 -0.06 1.72
C SER A 52 1.36 1.36 2.28
N GLY A 53 2.37 2.22 2.10
CA GLY A 53 2.35 3.62 2.57
C GLY A 53 1.22 4.46 1.95
N LEU A 54 0.78 5.50 2.65
CA LEU A 54 -0.17 6.50 2.18
C LEU A 54 0.34 7.16 0.89
N ALA A 55 1.62 7.57 0.86
CA ALA A 55 2.22 8.17 -0.33
C ALA A 55 2.14 7.22 -1.53
N GLN A 56 2.33 5.92 -1.31
CA GLN A 56 2.23 4.92 -2.37
C GLN A 56 0.78 4.66 -2.78
N ARG A 57 -0.19 4.66 -1.85
CA ARG A 57 -1.60 4.40 -2.16
C ARG A 57 -2.32 5.57 -2.80
N LEU A 58 -1.88 6.78 -2.48
CA LEU A 58 -2.39 8.02 -3.07
C LEU A 58 -1.62 8.39 -4.35
N ALA A 59 -0.48 7.76 -4.63
CA ALA A 59 0.23 7.95 -5.89
C ALA A 59 -0.69 7.62 -7.09
N PRO A 60 -0.63 8.42 -8.16
CA PRO A 60 -1.44 8.21 -9.35
C PRO A 60 -1.15 6.81 -9.94
N GLY A 61 -2.19 5.98 -10.06
CA GLY A 61 -2.11 4.60 -10.55
C GLY A 61 -2.11 3.50 -9.48
N ALA A 62 -2.01 3.84 -8.19
CA ALA A 62 -2.03 2.86 -7.10
C ALA A 62 -3.43 2.31 -6.78
N SER A 63 -4.49 3.08 -7.08
CA SER A 63 -5.90 2.67 -6.90
C SER A 63 -6.46 1.83 -8.05
N GLY A 64 -5.59 1.20 -8.86
CA GLY A 64 -5.96 0.26 -9.93
C GLY A 64 -6.20 -1.18 -9.47
N GLY A 65 -6.59 -1.38 -8.21
CA GLY A 65 -6.80 -2.68 -7.56
C GLY A 65 -8.03 -3.46 -8.02
N HIS A 66 -8.59 -3.14 -9.18
CA HIS A 66 -9.32 -4.09 -10.00
C HIS A 66 -8.71 -3.96 -11.39
N THR A 67 -7.77 -4.83 -11.75
CA THR A 67 -7.48 -5.09 -13.16
C THR A 67 -8.83 -5.36 -13.82
N PRO A 68 -9.38 -4.46 -14.65
CA PRO A 68 -10.64 -4.75 -15.32
C PRO A 68 -10.37 -6.00 -16.17
N ALA A 69 -11.34 -6.92 -16.26
CA ALA A 69 -11.23 -8.09 -17.13
C ALA A 69 -10.79 -7.73 -18.58
N ARG A 70 -11.03 -6.47 -18.98
CA ARG A 70 -10.52 -5.82 -20.21
C ARG A 70 -8.98 -5.76 -20.34
N ALA A 71 -8.22 -5.64 -19.25
CA ALA A 71 -6.76 -5.62 -19.28
C ALA A 71 -6.17 -7.01 -19.58
N ARG A 72 -6.75 -8.07 -19.00
CA ARG A 72 -6.41 -9.47 -19.36
C ARG A 72 -6.80 -9.79 -20.81
N MET A 73 -7.93 -9.27 -21.28
CA MET A 73 -8.36 -9.41 -22.67
C MET A 73 -7.44 -8.64 -23.64
N SER A 74 -6.92 -7.47 -23.24
CA SER A 74 -5.96 -6.73 -24.06
C SER A 74 -4.61 -7.44 -24.23
N LEU A 75 -4.17 -8.21 -23.22
CA LEU A 75 -2.90 -8.93 -23.26
C LEU A 75 -2.99 -10.21 -24.13
N ILE A 76 -4.15 -10.87 -24.15
CA ILE A 76 -4.45 -12.01 -25.04
C ILE A 76 -4.66 -11.53 -26.49
N VAL A 77 -5.32 -10.38 -26.69
CA VAL A 77 -5.51 -9.79 -28.02
C VAL A 77 -4.20 -9.24 -28.59
N GLN A 78 -3.31 -8.69 -27.76
CA GLN A 78 -1.99 -8.25 -28.21
C GLN A 78 -1.08 -9.40 -28.63
N SER A 79 -1.12 -10.55 -27.93
CA SER A 79 -0.32 -11.72 -28.31
C SER A 79 -0.88 -12.45 -29.55
N MET A 80 -2.21 -12.55 -29.70
CA MET A 80 -2.83 -13.09 -30.92
C MET A 80 -2.67 -12.14 -32.13
N GLY A 81 -2.77 -10.82 -31.93
CA GLY A 81 -2.59 -9.83 -32.99
C GLY A 81 -1.17 -9.79 -33.55
N CYS A 82 -0.15 -9.96 -32.69
CA CYS A 82 1.25 -9.98 -33.11
C CYS A 82 1.61 -11.27 -33.88
N THR A 83 1.09 -12.42 -33.48
CA THR A 83 1.39 -13.70 -34.18
C THR A 83 0.70 -13.79 -35.53
N VAL A 84 -0.57 -13.38 -35.64
CA VAL A 84 -1.31 -13.40 -36.91
C VAL A 84 -0.77 -12.37 -37.90
N SER A 85 -0.35 -11.19 -37.44
CA SER A 85 0.23 -10.15 -38.32
C SER A 85 1.66 -10.47 -38.76
N GLY A 86 2.47 -11.09 -37.89
CA GLY A 86 3.83 -11.55 -38.25
C GLY A 86 3.81 -12.67 -39.30
N VAL A 87 2.91 -13.65 -39.15
CA VAL A 87 2.71 -14.71 -40.14
C VAL A 87 2.15 -14.16 -41.46
N GLY A 88 1.22 -13.20 -41.41
CA GLY A 88 0.66 -12.54 -42.59
C GLY A 88 1.70 -11.76 -43.41
N LEU A 89 2.59 -11.01 -42.75
CA LEU A 89 3.70 -10.31 -43.41
C LEU A 89 4.71 -11.29 -44.03
N PHE A 90 5.00 -12.39 -43.34
CA PHE A 90 5.94 -13.41 -43.82
C PHE A 90 5.39 -14.20 -45.01
N VAL A 91 4.14 -14.65 -44.95
CA VAL A 91 3.46 -15.36 -46.07
C VAL A 91 3.20 -14.42 -47.25
N GLY A 92 2.79 -13.17 -46.98
CA GLY A 92 2.57 -12.15 -48.01
C GLY A 92 3.85 -11.78 -48.77
N ALA A 93 5.00 -11.73 -48.08
CA ALA A 93 6.31 -11.49 -48.71
C ALA A 93 6.78 -12.65 -49.59
N ILE A 94 6.47 -13.91 -49.23
CA ILE A 94 6.84 -15.10 -50.01
C ILE A 94 5.96 -15.22 -51.27
N GLN A 95 4.67 -14.87 -51.19
CA GLN A 95 3.74 -14.99 -52.33
C GLN A 95 3.57 -13.70 -53.15
N ASN A 96 4.32 -12.63 -52.83
CA ASN A 96 4.23 -11.31 -53.46
C ASN A 96 2.79 -10.75 -53.54
N ALA A 97 1.97 -11.06 -52.54
CA ALA A 97 0.57 -10.66 -52.49
C ALA A 97 0.44 -9.30 -51.79
N TRP A 98 0.65 -8.22 -52.54
CA TRP A 98 0.58 -6.83 -52.07
C TRP A 98 -0.64 -6.46 -51.19
N PRO A 99 -1.87 -6.93 -51.45
CA PRO A 99 -3.01 -6.56 -50.60
C PRO A 99 -2.93 -7.16 -49.19
N VAL A 100 -2.33 -8.35 -49.02
CA VAL A 100 -2.17 -8.99 -47.71
C VAL A 100 -1.16 -8.21 -46.86
N ILE A 101 -0.07 -7.75 -47.47
CA ILE A 101 0.93 -6.90 -46.82
C ILE A 101 0.31 -5.58 -46.35
N GLY A 102 -0.54 -4.95 -47.19
CA GLY A 102 -1.22 -3.69 -46.86
C GLY A 102 -2.16 -3.80 -45.65
N VAL A 103 -2.98 -4.87 -45.58
CA VAL A 103 -3.92 -5.09 -44.46
C VAL A 103 -3.17 -5.39 -43.16
N SER A 104 -2.12 -6.21 -43.19
CA SER A 104 -1.32 -6.52 -42.00
C SER A 104 -0.52 -5.32 -41.49
N ALA A 105 0.04 -4.50 -42.39
CA ALA A 105 0.72 -3.26 -42.00
C ALA A 105 -0.23 -2.23 -41.38
N ALA A 106 -1.43 -2.06 -41.96
CA ALA A 106 -2.46 -1.18 -41.39
C ALA A 106 -2.95 -1.66 -40.01
N ALA A 107 -3.10 -2.97 -39.81
CA ALA A 107 -3.47 -3.53 -38.52
C ALA A 107 -2.40 -3.31 -37.43
N LEU A 108 -1.11 -3.47 -37.78
CA LEU A 108 -0.01 -3.20 -36.85
C LEU A 108 0.09 -1.72 -36.48
N LEU A 109 -0.08 -0.81 -37.45
CA LEU A 109 -0.10 0.63 -37.19
C LEU A 109 -1.32 1.05 -36.36
N GLY A 110 -2.49 0.46 -36.61
CA GLY A 110 -3.70 0.69 -35.82
C GLY A 110 -3.54 0.23 -34.37
N LEU A 111 -2.98 -0.97 -34.15
CA LEU A 111 -2.69 -1.46 -32.80
C LEU A 111 -1.62 -0.61 -32.10
N GLY A 112 -0.54 -0.26 -32.80
CA GLY A 112 0.53 0.58 -32.24
C GLY A 112 0.07 1.99 -31.87
N THR A 113 -0.78 2.61 -32.69
CA THR A 113 -1.34 3.94 -32.39
C THR A 113 -2.36 3.87 -31.25
N TRP A 114 -3.15 2.80 -31.14
CA TRP A 114 -4.08 2.61 -30.04
C TRP A 114 -3.38 2.29 -28.70
N THR A 115 -2.32 1.47 -28.70
CA THR A 115 -1.51 1.22 -27.50
C THR A 115 -0.74 2.47 -27.08
N TRP A 116 -0.18 3.22 -28.03
CA TRP A 116 0.48 4.49 -27.72
C TRP A 116 -0.48 5.53 -27.18
N ARG A 117 -1.67 5.67 -27.79
CA ARG A 117 -2.71 6.62 -27.32
C ARG A 117 -3.26 6.22 -25.96
N SER A 118 -3.54 4.95 -25.72
CA SER A 118 -4.02 4.47 -24.42
C SER A 118 -2.96 4.64 -23.34
N TYR A 119 -1.69 4.37 -23.65
CA TYR A 119 -0.57 4.66 -22.75
C TYR A 119 -0.48 6.16 -22.45
N ARG A 120 -0.53 7.03 -23.47
CA ARG A 120 -0.51 8.48 -23.29
C ARG A 120 -1.70 9.01 -22.49
N GLN A 121 -2.90 8.47 -22.71
CA GLN A 121 -4.10 8.84 -21.97
C GLN A 121 -3.99 8.42 -20.50
N GLN A 122 -3.47 7.22 -20.21
CA GLN A 122 -3.21 6.77 -18.84
C GLN A 122 -2.21 7.68 -18.13
N HIS A 123 -1.13 8.07 -18.81
CA HIS A 123 -0.13 9.00 -18.25
C HIS A 123 -0.67 10.41 -18.05
N ALA A 124 -1.47 10.93 -18.99
CA ALA A 124 -2.10 12.23 -18.87
C ALA A 124 -3.08 12.28 -17.69
N SER A 125 -3.92 11.25 -17.54
CA SER A 125 -4.84 11.15 -16.40
C SER A 125 -4.11 10.94 -15.08
N ALA A 126 -3.01 10.17 -15.07
CA ALA A 126 -2.17 10.00 -13.88
C ALA A 126 -1.54 11.34 -13.45
N ALA A 127 -0.96 12.09 -14.38
CA ALA A 127 -0.38 13.40 -14.12
C ALA A 127 -1.42 14.40 -13.60
N GLU A 128 -2.64 14.38 -14.16
CA GLU A 128 -3.74 15.24 -13.71
C GLU A 128 -4.14 14.92 -12.26
N VAL A 129 -4.28 13.65 -11.90
CA VAL A 129 -4.56 13.21 -10.53
C VAL A 129 -3.41 13.61 -9.59
N GLU A 130 -2.15 13.46 -10.03
CA GLU A 130 -0.98 13.87 -9.27
C GLU A 130 -1.00 15.37 -8.95
N THR A 131 -1.26 16.22 -9.95
CA THR A 131 -1.37 17.67 -9.74
C THR A 131 -2.53 18.05 -8.81
N LYS A 132 -3.67 17.36 -8.89
CA LYS A 132 -4.82 17.60 -8.01
C LYS A 132 -4.51 17.21 -6.57
N LEU A 133 -3.91 16.03 -6.39
CA LEU A 133 -3.48 15.57 -5.08
C LEU A 133 -2.42 16.49 -4.48
N ALA A 134 -1.41 16.87 -5.27
CA ALA A 134 -0.36 17.80 -4.84
C ALA A 134 -0.92 19.19 -4.50
N ALA A 135 -2.00 19.61 -5.16
CA ALA A 135 -2.72 20.83 -4.81
C ALA A 135 -3.49 20.72 -3.48
N LEU A 136 -3.86 19.51 -3.05
CA LEU A 136 -4.53 19.28 -1.78
C LEU A 136 -3.52 19.05 -0.64
N ILE A 137 -2.55 18.15 -0.85
CA ILE A 137 -1.58 17.66 0.14
C ILE A 137 -0.18 17.61 -0.49
N ASP A 138 0.81 18.12 0.23
CA ASP A 138 2.21 18.00 -0.18
C ASP A 138 2.68 16.53 -0.11
N PRO A 139 3.25 15.94 -1.17
CA PRO A 139 3.79 14.58 -1.13
C PRO A 139 4.86 14.39 -0.05
N ALA A 140 5.62 15.43 0.31
CA ALA A 140 6.60 15.37 1.38
C ALA A 140 5.95 15.14 2.76
N ASP A 141 4.78 15.74 2.99
CA ASP A 141 4.02 15.56 4.24
C ASP A 141 3.47 14.13 4.35
N LEU A 142 3.01 13.54 3.24
CA LEU A 142 2.59 12.13 3.21
C LEU A 142 3.74 11.17 3.54
N GLN A 143 4.92 11.40 2.97
CA GLN A 143 6.11 10.60 3.26
C GLN A 143 6.55 10.74 4.72
N ARG A 144 6.50 11.95 5.26
CA ARG A 144 6.77 12.21 6.68
C ARG A 144 5.77 11.46 7.56
N LEU A 145 4.47 11.56 7.28
CA LEU A 145 3.43 10.85 8.03
C LEU A 145 3.66 9.33 7.97
N ASP A 146 3.92 8.76 6.79
CA ASP A 146 4.24 7.34 6.63
C ASP A 146 5.43 6.90 7.50
N SER A 147 6.49 7.72 7.55
CA SER A 147 7.67 7.41 8.36
C SER A 147 7.38 7.39 9.86
N VAL A 148 6.53 8.31 10.34
CA VAL A 148 6.15 8.38 11.76
C VAL A 148 5.19 7.25 12.12
N LEU A 149 4.23 6.93 11.25
CA LEU A 149 3.36 5.76 11.41
C LEU A 149 4.16 4.46 11.52
N GLU A 150 5.18 4.28 10.66
CA GLU A 150 6.06 3.11 10.71
C GLU A 150 6.87 3.05 12.02
N GLN A 151 7.32 4.19 12.55
CA GLN A 151 8.01 4.25 13.84
C GLN A 151 7.09 3.84 14.99
N VAL A 152 5.87 4.38 15.05
CA VAL A 152 4.89 4.00 16.08
C VAL A 152 4.54 2.52 15.99
N ALA A 153 4.30 1.98 14.78
CA ALA A 153 3.96 0.57 14.62
C ALA A 153 5.09 -0.42 14.99
N LYS A 154 6.35 0.03 15.02
CA LYS A 154 7.49 -0.80 15.50
C LYS A 154 7.47 -0.99 17.01
N GLU A 155 6.96 -0.02 17.75
CA GLU A 155 7.06 0.05 19.21
C GLU A 155 5.72 -0.17 19.92
N SER A 156 4.61 -0.14 19.19
CA SER A 156 3.26 -0.26 19.74
C SER A 156 2.66 -1.66 19.62
N GLY A 157 1.70 -1.94 20.52
CA GLY A 157 0.89 -3.15 20.51
C GLY A 157 -0.12 -3.23 19.34
N PRO A 158 -0.79 -4.38 19.18
CA PRO A 158 -1.67 -4.65 18.03
C PRO A 158 -2.86 -3.69 17.94
N THR A 159 -3.47 -3.30 19.07
CA THR A 159 -4.61 -2.38 19.13
C THR A 159 -4.27 -1.00 18.55
N THR A 160 -3.08 -0.48 18.85
CA THR A 160 -2.64 0.81 18.31
C THR A 160 -2.44 0.71 16.80
N VAL A 161 -1.82 -0.37 16.33
CA VAL A 161 -1.58 -0.58 14.89
C VAL A 161 -2.89 -0.68 14.12
N GLU A 162 -3.90 -1.36 14.67
CA GLU A 162 -5.22 -1.45 14.06
C GLU A 162 -5.89 -0.08 13.92
N LEU A 163 -5.84 0.75 14.96
CA LEU A 163 -6.33 2.13 14.89
C LEU A 163 -5.61 2.96 13.82
N LEU A 164 -4.29 2.82 13.69
CA LEU A 164 -3.51 3.50 12.66
C LEU A 164 -3.90 3.04 11.24
N VAL A 165 -4.17 1.75 11.06
CA VAL A 165 -4.66 1.21 9.77
C VAL A 165 -6.03 1.77 9.44
N GLN A 166 -6.97 1.76 10.40
CA GLN A 166 -8.31 2.33 10.20
C GLN A 166 -8.25 3.82 9.87
N PHE A 167 -7.40 4.57 10.56
CA PHE A 167 -7.13 5.98 10.25
C PHE A 167 -6.61 6.16 8.81
N LYS A 168 -5.62 5.36 8.39
CA LYS A 168 -5.10 5.41 7.01
C LYS A 168 -6.19 5.19 5.97
N GLU A 169 -7.06 4.20 6.17
CA GLU A 169 -8.15 3.91 5.24
C GLU A 169 -9.14 5.07 5.15
N THR A 170 -9.52 5.65 6.29
CA THR A 170 -10.41 6.82 6.32
C THR A 170 -9.79 8.03 5.64
N LEU A 171 -8.51 8.30 5.89
CA LEU A 171 -7.79 9.38 5.21
C LEU A 171 -7.76 9.16 3.69
N ILE A 172 -7.46 7.94 3.23
CA ILE A 172 -7.41 7.61 1.79
C ILE A 172 -8.77 7.89 1.13
N ARG A 173 -9.87 7.42 1.72
CA ARG A 173 -11.23 7.65 1.17
C ARG A 173 -11.57 9.14 1.12
N CYS A 174 -11.32 9.86 2.22
CA CYS A 174 -11.59 11.28 2.32
C CYS A 174 -10.79 12.09 1.28
N VAL A 175 -9.48 11.80 1.13
CA VAL A 175 -8.61 12.46 0.15
C VAL A 175 -9.05 12.17 -1.29
N ALA A 176 -9.46 10.93 -1.60
CA ALA A 176 -9.95 10.58 -2.92
C ALA A 176 -11.22 11.37 -3.29
N LEU A 177 -12.18 11.49 -2.36
CA LEU A 177 -13.39 12.29 -2.56
C LEU A 177 -13.08 13.77 -2.68
N ALA A 178 -12.25 14.31 -1.78
CA ALA A 178 -11.87 15.73 -1.78
C ALA A 178 -11.15 16.13 -3.08
N SER A 179 -10.24 15.29 -3.58
CA SER A 179 -9.54 15.52 -4.85
C SER A 179 -10.51 15.57 -6.05
N GLY A 180 -11.56 14.73 -6.01
CA GLY A 180 -12.65 14.77 -6.99
C GLY A 180 -13.43 16.09 -6.93
N GLN A 181 -13.87 16.51 -5.75
CA GLN A 181 -14.65 17.74 -5.54
C GLN A 181 -13.85 19.01 -5.84
N GLN A 182 -12.55 19.02 -5.54
CA GLN A 182 -11.66 20.14 -5.85
C GLN A 182 -11.61 20.41 -7.36
N SER A 183 -11.62 19.36 -8.18
CA SER A 183 -11.63 19.50 -9.65
C SER A 183 -12.92 20.12 -10.19
N GLN A 184 -14.00 20.04 -9.42
CA GLN A 184 -15.30 20.63 -9.74
C GLN A 184 -15.47 22.02 -9.11
N GLY A 185 -14.50 22.49 -8.32
CA GLY A 185 -14.60 23.75 -7.57
C GLY A 185 -15.61 23.70 -6.42
N LEU A 186 -16.04 22.50 -6.00
CA LEU A 186 -17.09 22.30 -4.98
C LEU A 186 -16.52 22.03 -3.59
N LEU A 187 -15.18 21.92 -3.46
CA LEU A 187 -14.54 21.66 -2.18
C LEU A 187 -14.51 22.92 -1.32
N ALA A 188 -15.12 22.84 -0.13
CA ALA A 188 -15.05 23.93 0.83
C ALA A 188 -13.60 24.13 1.33
N SER A 189 -13.18 25.39 1.50
CA SER A 189 -11.83 25.71 1.96
C SER A 189 -11.50 25.08 3.32
N GLU A 190 -12.48 25.02 4.22
CA GLU A 190 -12.35 24.40 5.54
C GLU A 190 -12.04 22.89 5.45
N ASP A 191 -12.75 22.15 4.60
CA ASP A 191 -12.54 20.71 4.39
C ASP A 191 -11.12 20.46 3.84
N SER A 192 -10.69 21.27 2.86
CA SER A 192 -9.34 21.16 2.28
C SER A 192 -8.23 21.45 3.29
N LEU A 193 -8.45 22.45 4.16
CA LEU A 193 -7.50 22.85 5.18
C LEU A 193 -7.40 21.77 6.26
N PHE A 194 -8.53 21.25 6.72
CA PHE A 194 -8.55 20.21 7.75
C PHE A 194 -7.84 18.94 7.28
N ILE A 195 -8.11 18.48 6.05
CA ILE A 195 -7.43 17.31 5.47
C ILE A 195 -5.92 17.54 5.37
N ARG A 196 -5.51 18.72 4.87
CA ARG A 196 -4.10 19.09 4.75
C ARG A 196 -3.39 19.11 6.11
N GLU A 197 -3.95 19.82 7.09
CA GLU A 197 -3.34 19.95 8.42
C GLU A 197 -3.40 18.64 9.21
N SER A 198 -4.38 17.76 8.94
CA SER A 198 -4.40 16.40 9.49
C SER A 198 -3.15 15.61 9.10
N VAL A 199 -2.73 15.72 7.83
CA VAL A 199 -1.53 15.04 7.31
C VAL A 199 -0.25 15.75 7.70
N ARG A 200 -0.25 17.09 7.68
CA ARG A 200 0.94 17.91 7.89
C ARG A 200 1.33 18.06 9.36
N ARG A 201 0.34 18.19 10.25
CA ARG A 201 0.56 18.64 11.62
C ARG A 201 -0.17 17.80 12.66
N TYR A 202 -1.50 17.70 12.61
CA TYR A 202 -2.27 17.15 13.73
C TYR A 202 -1.88 15.71 14.06
N VAL A 203 -1.85 14.82 13.06
CA VAL A 203 -1.49 13.42 13.29
C VAL A 203 0.01 13.23 13.51
N PRO A 204 0.92 13.81 12.70
CA PRO A 204 2.35 13.72 12.97
C PRO A 204 2.74 14.21 14.37
N ASP A 205 2.20 15.33 14.83
CA ASP A 205 2.53 15.91 16.14
C ASP A 205 2.03 15.00 17.28
N SER A 206 0.80 14.47 17.18
CA SER A 206 0.26 13.50 18.15
C SER A 206 1.11 12.24 18.25
N LEU A 207 1.51 11.67 17.10
CA LEU A 207 2.34 10.47 17.07
C LEU A 207 3.76 10.75 17.59
N GLN A 208 4.36 11.89 17.25
CA GLN A 208 5.67 12.29 17.76
C GLN A 208 5.64 12.56 19.27
N ALA A 209 4.58 13.18 19.79
CA ALA A 209 4.39 13.37 21.23
C ALA A 209 4.30 12.03 21.96
N TYR A 210 3.59 11.05 21.40
CA TYR A 210 3.55 9.68 21.93
C TYR A 210 4.93 8.99 21.92
N LEU A 211 5.69 9.15 20.83
CA LEU A 211 7.03 8.54 20.71
C LEU A 211 8.04 9.11 21.74
N LYS A 212 7.87 10.36 22.18
CA LYS A 212 8.71 10.97 23.24
C LYS A 212 8.53 10.31 24.61
N VAL A 213 7.40 9.65 24.86
CA VAL A 213 7.19 8.91 26.11
C VAL A 213 7.97 7.60 26.06
N PRO A 214 8.79 7.27 27.08
CA PRO A 214 9.53 6.00 27.12
C PRO A 214 8.60 4.80 26.95
N GLN A 215 8.99 3.84 26.10
CA GLN A 215 8.12 2.71 25.73
C GLN A 215 7.56 1.94 26.94
N ALA A 216 8.36 1.73 27.98
CA ALA A 216 7.98 1.03 29.21
C ALA A 216 6.90 1.76 30.04
N GLU A 217 6.74 3.07 29.83
CA GLU A 217 5.81 3.92 30.59
C GLU A 217 4.51 4.21 29.84
N ARG A 218 4.43 3.91 28.54
CA ARG A 218 3.30 4.32 27.68
C ARG A 218 1.94 3.76 28.09
N GLU A 219 1.94 2.58 28.71
CA GLU A 219 0.73 1.88 29.17
C GLU A 219 0.50 1.96 30.68
N SER A 220 1.49 2.39 31.46
CA SER A 220 1.46 2.34 32.93
C SER A 220 1.42 3.73 33.56
N ARG A 221 2.08 4.71 32.94
CA ARG A 221 2.15 6.07 33.47
C ARG A 221 0.91 6.86 33.05
N VAL A 222 0.17 7.31 34.06
CA VAL A 222 -0.93 8.25 33.90
C VAL A 222 -0.36 9.64 33.59
N ILE A 223 -0.87 10.28 32.55
CA ILE A 223 -0.45 11.60 32.11
C ILE A 223 -1.53 12.64 32.43
N ASP A 224 -2.77 12.36 32.04
CA ASP A 224 -3.88 13.31 32.18
C ASP A 224 -5.19 12.57 32.43
N ASP A 225 -5.99 13.04 33.39
CA ASP A 225 -7.33 12.52 33.71
C ASP A 225 -7.43 10.98 33.80
N GLY A 226 -6.44 10.34 34.44
CA GLY A 226 -6.38 8.87 34.55
C GLY A 226 -5.96 8.14 33.28
N LYS A 227 -5.72 8.84 32.17
CA LYS A 227 -5.34 8.26 30.87
C LYS A 227 -3.83 8.11 30.74
N THR A 228 -3.43 6.99 30.17
CA THR A 228 -2.05 6.67 29.80
C THR A 228 -1.69 7.28 28.46
N ALA A 229 -0.40 7.30 28.10
CA ALA A 229 0.03 7.83 26.80
C ALA A 229 -0.65 7.10 25.63
N SER A 230 -0.80 5.78 25.72
CA SER A 230 -1.50 4.98 24.71
C SER A 230 -2.98 5.34 24.63
N ALA A 231 -3.66 5.49 25.77
CA ALA A 231 -5.07 5.88 25.80
C ALA A 231 -5.30 7.29 25.23
N LEU A 232 -4.41 8.24 25.53
CA LEU A 232 -4.46 9.58 24.95
C LEU A 232 -4.24 9.57 23.44
N LEU A 233 -3.26 8.81 22.94
CA LEU A 233 -3.04 8.67 21.51
C LEU A 233 -4.28 8.07 20.82
N HIS A 234 -4.87 7.02 21.39
CA HIS A 234 -6.07 6.39 20.84
C HIS A 234 -7.23 7.37 20.76
N ALA A 235 -7.47 8.15 21.81
CA ALA A 235 -8.51 9.17 21.83
C ALA A 235 -8.26 10.26 20.77
N GLN A 236 -7.02 10.73 20.61
CA GLN A 236 -6.66 11.75 19.62
C GLN A 236 -6.85 11.25 18.18
N ILE A 237 -6.36 10.05 17.87
CA ILE A 237 -6.53 9.45 16.53
C ILE A 237 -8.01 9.18 16.23
N ALA A 238 -8.78 8.72 17.22
CA ALA A 238 -10.21 8.51 17.06
C ALA A 238 -10.95 9.82 16.76
N LEU A 239 -10.64 10.90 17.48
CA LEU A 239 -11.24 12.23 17.24
C LEU A 239 -10.95 12.71 15.81
N ILE A 240 -9.69 12.63 15.37
CA ILE A 240 -9.31 13.07 14.02
C ILE A 240 -10.00 12.18 12.96
N ALA A 241 -10.06 10.87 13.18
CA ALA A 241 -10.74 9.94 12.27
C ALA A 241 -12.24 10.24 12.17
N GLU A 242 -12.91 10.54 13.29
CA GLU A 242 -14.32 10.92 13.31
C GLU A 242 -14.57 12.21 12.53
N GLN A 243 -13.72 13.23 12.72
CA GLN A 243 -13.81 14.47 11.94
C GLN A 243 -13.63 14.20 10.44
N LEU A 244 -12.64 13.38 10.05
CA LEU A 244 -12.47 12.99 8.64
C LEU A 244 -13.70 12.26 8.08
N GLN A 245 -14.38 11.42 8.87
CA GLN A 245 -15.62 10.76 8.48
C GLN A 245 -16.78 11.76 8.31
N GLN A 246 -16.88 12.78 9.17
CA GLN A 246 -17.88 13.84 9.02
C GLN A 246 -17.67 14.63 7.72
N HIS A 247 -16.41 14.95 7.39
CA HIS A 247 -16.07 15.56 6.10
C HIS A 247 -16.38 14.62 4.92
N GLU A 248 -16.03 13.33 5.02
CA GLU A 248 -16.36 12.30 4.01
C GLU A 248 -17.88 12.25 3.74
N ALA A 249 -18.71 12.24 4.78
CA ALA A 249 -20.17 12.23 4.65
C ALA A 249 -20.70 13.48 3.95
N ARG A 250 -20.18 14.66 4.31
CA ARG A 250 -20.55 15.94 3.68
C ARG A 250 -20.18 15.97 2.20
N LEU A 251 -18.96 15.56 1.85
CA LEU A 251 -18.51 15.50 0.45
C LEU A 251 -19.36 14.50 -0.37
N THR A 252 -19.76 13.39 0.24
CA THR A 252 -20.64 12.41 -0.40
C THR A 252 -22.04 12.97 -0.63
N GLN A 253 -22.59 13.73 0.32
CA GLN A 253 -23.87 14.41 0.15
C GLN A 253 -23.85 15.39 -1.02
N LEU A 254 -22.81 16.24 -1.12
CA LEU A 254 -22.64 17.18 -2.23
C LEU A 254 -22.60 16.46 -3.59
N ALA A 255 -21.89 15.33 -3.67
CA ALA A 255 -21.87 14.52 -4.87
C ALA A 255 -23.27 13.95 -5.23
N GLY A 256 -24.04 13.54 -4.22
CA GLY A 256 -25.43 13.08 -4.40
C GLY A 256 -26.38 14.17 -4.88
N GLU A 257 -26.24 15.40 -4.37
CA GLU A 257 -27.05 16.55 -4.79
C GLU A 257 -26.82 16.90 -6.26
N ALA A 258 -25.58 16.86 -6.74
CA ALA A 258 -25.26 17.06 -8.15
C ALA A 258 -25.94 16.04 -9.06
N LEU A 259 -25.97 14.76 -8.65
CA LEU A 259 -26.67 13.70 -9.40
C LEU A 259 -28.19 13.94 -9.48
N LEU A 260 -28.79 14.35 -8.36
CA LEU A 260 -30.23 14.68 -8.32
C LEU A 260 -30.56 15.88 -9.20
N GLN A 261 -29.71 16.91 -9.23
CA GLN A 261 -29.90 18.06 -10.13
C GLN A 261 -29.85 17.64 -11.60
N GLN A 262 -28.89 16.79 -11.97
CA GLN A 262 -28.79 16.28 -13.34
C GLN A 262 -30.02 15.43 -13.73
N GLN A 263 -30.53 14.60 -12.82
CA GLN A 263 -31.77 13.84 -13.05
C GLN A 263 -32.96 14.77 -13.31
N ARG A 264 -33.12 15.82 -12.50
CA ARG A 264 -34.20 16.81 -12.66
C ARG A 264 -34.10 17.55 -14.00
N PHE A 265 -32.88 17.93 -14.40
CA PHE A 265 -32.63 18.58 -15.68
C PHE A 265 -33.00 17.66 -16.87
N LEU A 266 -32.60 16.39 -16.82
CA LEU A 266 -32.93 15.41 -17.87
C LEU A 266 -34.45 15.18 -17.96
N ALA A 267 -35.13 15.05 -16.82
CA ALA A 267 -36.58 14.94 -16.78
C ALA A 267 -37.25 16.15 -17.45
N ALA A 268 -36.84 17.38 -17.10
CA ALA A 268 -37.36 18.60 -17.70
C ALA A 268 -37.12 18.68 -19.22
N LYS A 269 -35.93 18.29 -19.69
CA LYS A 269 -35.59 18.20 -21.14
C LYS A 269 -36.51 17.23 -21.88
N THR A 270 -36.72 16.03 -21.34
CA THR A 270 -37.58 15.03 -21.98
C THR A 270 -39.04 15.47 -22.03
N GLN A 271 -39.51 16.19 -21.03
CA GLN A 271 -40.88 16.71 -20.98
C GLN A 271 -41.09 17.89 -21.94
N SER A 272 -40.09 18.74 -22.12
CA SER A 272 -40.12 19.86 -23.08
C SER A 272 -40.06 19.45 -24.55
N THR A 273 -39.62 18.22 -24.86
CA THR A 273 -39.47 17.73 -26.26
C THR A 273 -40.69 16.95 -26.74
N ARG A 274 -41.69 16.71 -25.85
CA ARG A 274 -42.94 16.01 -26.17
C ARG A 274 -44.13 16.96 -26.43
N VAL A 275 -43.88 18.26 -26.49
CA VAL A 275 -44.85 19.31 -26.87
C VAL A 275 -44.48 19.79 -28.27
#